data_AF-A0A7V4PA60-F1
#
_entry.id   AF-A0A7V4PA60-F1
#
_cell.length_a   1.000
_cell.length_b   1.000
_cell.length_c   1.000
_cell.angle_alpha   90.00
_cell.angle_beta   90.00
_cell.angle_gamma   90.00
#
_symmetry.space_group_name_H-M   'P 1'
#
loop_
_entity.id
_entity.type
_entity.pdbx_description
1 polymer ?
#
loop_
_entity_poly.entity_id
_entity_poly.type
_entity_poly.pdbx_seq_one_letter_code
_entity_poly.pdbx_strand_id
1 'polypeptide(L)'
;MPPTSINEELANELKQARQKARHFALIAKGAAPLHLIVQKKPIKPADVLSAKAEHKGNTVIEGVVLGDGAELVFYVVGQEPSLPASKLKSFLADTTGLPLKPRFQLVTELPAVAAGDEPADALAKGPLAASAPPPPPVSPPPPPAGPAADPRLERLAALFHSLAPTIQQAIAAQPARKEEILAAAARVKQLLGQPDAAAAHDALLELSRTVQGLAATAPTAPLDGKLSVAALGKSRVEWLTVRNQALADMQRLKEAIAQEFADDVEQAAALASALATLDGLMQRIDVRLADELDAVLNADAAARPPLVAQVRATLAQLHALLADPVMAELDGNEVLPEMLVAAPIRAKLVEISAALGS
;
A
#
# COMPACT_ATOMS: atom_id res chain seq x y z
N MET A 1 -11.84 34.20 -1.33
CA MET A 1 -12.40 32.84 -1.48
C MET A 1 -13.90 33.00 -1.57
N PRO A 2 -14.57 32.46 -2.60
CA PRO A 2 -16.03 32.49 -2.66
C PRO A 2 -16.60 31.79 -1.42
N PRO A 3 -17.72 32.28 -0.85
CA PRO A 3 -18.36 31.64 0.30
C PRO A 3 -18.75 30.22 -0.09
N THR A 4 -18.26 29.24 0.68
CA THR A 4 -18.61 27.84 0.51
C THR A 4 -20.09 27.70 0.81
N SER A 5 -20.91 27.49 -0.21
CA SER A 5 -22.32 27.21 -0.05
C SER A 5 -22.47 25.96 0.83
N ILE A 6 -23.28 26.06 1.89
CA ILE A 6 -23.59 24.92 2.76
C ILE A 6 -24.17 23.81 1.89
N ASN A 7 -23.57 22.61 1.95
CA ASN A 7 -24.07 21.43 1.26
C ASN A 7 -25.12 20.76 2.15
N GLU A 8 -26.39 21.08 1.90
CA GLU A 8 -27.52 20.57 2.68
C GLU A 8 -27.69 19.05 2.55
N GLU A 9 -27.34 18.48 1.40
CA GLU A 9 -27.42 17.03 1.16
C GLU A 9 -26.46 16.27 2.07
N LEU A 10 -25.19 16.70 2.12
CA LEU A 10 -24.20 16.12 3.02
C LEU A 10 -24.60 16.29 4.49
N ALA A 11 -25.15 17.45 4.86
CA ALA A 11 -25.63 17.69 6.22
C ALA A 11 -26.75 16.70 6.62
N ASN A 12 -27.65 16.39 5.68
CA ASN A 12 -28.74 15.43 5.91
C ASN A 12 -28.22 13.99 6.00
N GLU A 13 -27.28 13.60 5.14
CA GLU A 13 -26.69 12.27 5.18
C GLU A 13 -25.87 12.04 6.46
N LEU A 14 -25.16 13.05 6.97
CA LEU A 14 -24.46 12.96 8.26
C LEU A 14 -25.41 12.90 9.45
N LYS A 15 -26.55 13.60 9.42
CA LYS A 15 -27.61 13.44 10.43
C LYS A 15 -28.15 12.02 10.45
N GLN A 16 -28.34 11.42 9.26
CA GLN A 16 -28.77 10.03 9.15
C GLN A 16 -27.68 9.05 9.61
N ALA A 17 -26.41 9.34 9.32
CA ALA A 17 -25.26 8.56 9.79
C ALA A 17 -25.19 8.48 11.33
N ARG A 18 -25.75 9.47 12.04
CA ARG A 18 -25.86 9.43 13.51
C ARG A 18 -26.80 8.36 14.05
N GLN A 19 -27.73 7.89 13.23
CA GLN A 19 -28.73 6.90 13.65
C GLN A 19 -28.46 5.52 13.05
N LYS A 20 -27.93 5.48 11.82
CA LYS A 20 -27.68 4.24 11.08
C LYS A 20 -26.35 4.34 10.35
N ALA A 21 -25.60 3.26 10.30
CA ALA A 21 -24.35 3.18 9.56
C ALA A 21 -24.57 3.58 8.08
N ARG A 22 -23.63 4.33 7.51
CA ARG A 22 -23.63 4.78 6.10
C ARG A 22 -22.28 4.50 5.47
N HIS A 23 -22.24 4.23 4.18
CA HIS A 23 -20.98 4.20 3.44
C HIS A 23 -20.46 5.62 3.27
N PHE A 24 -19.15 5.81 3.37
CA PHE A 24 -18.52 7.08 3.04
C PHE A 24 -17.31 6.91 2.12
N ALA A 25 -17.03 7.94 1.33
CA ALA A 25 -15.80 8.11 0.58
C ALA A 25 -15.30 9.53 0.77
N LEU A 26 -14.12 9.68 1.36
CA LEU A 26 -13.46 10.96 1.60
C LEU A 26 -12.32 11.15 0.58
N ILE A 27 -12.43 12.21 -0.21
CA ILE A 27 -11.41 12.63 -1.17
C ILE A 27 -10.52 13.68 -0.50
N ALA A 28 -9.21 13.44 -0.49
CA ALA A 28 -8.23 14.31 0.13
C ALA A 28 -7.04 14.61 -0.81
N LYS A 29 -6.37 15.72 -0.55
CA LYS A 29 -5.06 16.05 -1.12
C LYS A 29 -4.04 16.15 0.00
N GLY A 30 -3.28 15.08 0.22
CA GLY A 30 -2.46 14.93 1.41
C GLY A 30 -3.33 14.96 2.68
N ALA A 31 -3.02 15.86 3.62
CA ALA A 31 -3.76 16.01 4.88
C ALA A 31 -5.01 16.91 4.79
N ALA A 32 -5.34 17.44 3.61
CA ALA A 32 -6.47 18.35 3.40
C ALA A 32 -7.69 17.60 2.83
N PRO A 33 -8.83 17.54 3.55
CA PRO A 33 -10.07 17.00 3.00
C PRO A 33 -10.64 17.97 1.96
N LEU A 34 -11.10 17.43 0.82
CA LEU A 34 -11.61 18.21 -0.29
C LEU A 34 -13.09 17.94 -0.56
N HIS A 35 -13.50 16.67 -0.47
CA HIS A 35 -14.88 16.27 -0.72
C HIS A 35 -15.24 15.02 0.09
N LEU A 36 -16.48 14.92 0.55
CA LEU A 36 -16.98 13.78 1.32
C LEU A 36 -18.34 13.35 0.75
N ILE A 37 -18.40 12.09 0.34
CA ILE A 37 -19.63 11.42 -0.08
C ILE A 37 -20.09 10.55 1.08
N VAL A 38 -21.36 10.64 1.47
CA VAL A 38 -21.99 9.77 2.48
C VAL A 38 -23.32 9.30 1.93
N GLN A 39 -23.59 7.99 1.92
CA GLN A 39 -24.85 7.46 1.40
C GLN A 39 -25.21 6.10 2.01
N LYS A 40 -26.50 5.74 1.91
CA LYS A 40 -27.03 4.43 2.36
C LYS A 40 -26.49 3.27 1.54
N LYS A 41 -26.37 3.44 0.22
CA LYS A 41 -25.92 2.38 -0.71
C LYS A 41 -24.39 2.35 -0.80
N PRO A 42 -23.78 1.20 -1.11
CA PRO A 42 -22.35 1.15 -1.43
C PRO A 42 -21.99 2.18 -2.51
N ILE A 43 -20.93 2.96 -2.28
CA ILE A 43 -20.48 3.99 -3.20
C ILE A 43 -19.90 3.31 -4.43
N LYS A 44 -20.37 3.70 -5.61
CA LYS A 44 -19.87 3.09 -6.85
C LYS A 44 -18.46 3.64 -7.12
N PRO A 45 -17.52 2.81 -7.59
CA PRO A 45 -16.18 3.28 -7.94
C PRO A 45 -16.17 4.43 -8.95
N ALA A 46 -17.16 4.46 -9.87
CA ALA A 46 -17.32 5.55 -10.84
C ALA A 46 -17.57 6.92 -10.17
N ASP A 47 -18.37 6.96 -9.10
CA ASP A 47 -18.68 8.19 -8.37
C ASP A 47 -17.43 8.70 -7.62
N VAL A 48 -16.66 7.78 -7.04
CA VAL A 48 -15.39 8.08 -6.37
C VAL A 48 -14.36 8.65 -7.35
N LEU A 49 -14.21 8.02 -8.53
CA LEU A 49 -13.28 8.49 -9.57
C LEU A 49 -13.69 9.87 -10.12
N SER A 50 -14.98 10.09 -10.32
CA SER A 50 -15.52 11.39 -10.75
C SER A 50 -15.21 12.47 -9.71
N ALA A 51 -15.51 12.22 -8.43
CA ALA A 51 -15.23 13.16 -7.35
C ALA A 51 -13.72 13.40 -7.18
N LYS A 52 -12.89 12.37 -7.34
CA LYS A 52 -11.43 12.50 -7.31
C LYS A 52 -10.92 13.43 -8.41
N ALA A 53 -11.42 13.28 -9.64
CA ALA A 53 -11.05 14.11 -10.78
C ALA A 53 -11.54 15.56 -10.63
N GLU A 54 -12.79 15.75 -10.24
CA GLU A 54 -13.41 17.06 -10.05
C GLU A 54 -12.70 17.88 -8.96
N HIS A 55 -12.42 17.26 -7.82
CA HIS A 55 -11.80 17.94 -6.68
C HIS A 55 -10.27 17.91 -6.70
N LYS A 56 -9.64 17.25 -7.68
CA LYS A 56 -8.18 17.10 -7.80
C LYS A 56 -7.53 16.48 -6.56
N GLY A 57 -8.22 15.50 -5.97
CA GLY A 57 -7.70 14.70 -4.85
C GLY A 57 -6.71 13.64 -5.32
N ASN A 58 -5.72 13.31 -4.49
CA ASN A 58 -4.80 12.20 -4.75
C ASN A 58 -5.06 10.98 -3.86
N THR A 59 -5.66 11.19 -2.69
CA THR A 59 -5.97 10.15 -1.70
C THR A 59 -7.49 9.96 -1.61
N VAL A 60 -7.92 8.71 -1.58
CA VAL A 60 -9.32 8.32 -1.34
C VAL A 60 -9.34 7.44 -0.09
N ILE A 61 -10.22 7.75 0.86
CA ILE A 61 -10.44 6.97 2.07
C ILE A 61 -11.89 6.50 2.05
N GLU A 62 -12.10 5.19 2.00
CA GLU A 62 -13.42 4.57 1.96
C GLU A 62 -13.72 3.82 3.26
N GLY A 63 -14.99 3.73 3.63
CA GLY A 63 -15.38 2.99 4.82
C GLY A 63 -16.84 3.16 5.20
N VAL A 64 -17.11 2.99 6.50
CA VAL A 64 -18.44 3.15 7.09
C VAL A 64 -18.40 4.22 8.17
N VAL A 65 -19.37 5.12 8.16
CA VAL A 65 -19.53 6.14 9.20
C VAL A 65 -20.76 5.83 10.04
N LEU A 66 -20.60 5.88 11.36
CA LEU A 66 -21.68 5.71 12.33
C LEU A 66 -21.52 6.77 13.43
N GLY A 67 -22.63 7.38 13.85
CA GLY A 67 -22.60 8.27 15.00
C GLY A 67 -22.63 7.52 16.32
N ASP A 68 -21.84 8.06 17.25
CA ASP A 68 -21.77 7.64 18.64
C ASP A 68 -22.11 8.87 19.50
N GLY A 69 -23.41 9.07 19.73
CA GLY A 69 -23.93 10.26 20.40
C GLY A 69 -23.64 11.57 19.64
N ALA A 70 -22.68 12.34 20.14
CA ALA A 70 -22.23 13.62 19.54
C ALA A 70 -21.02 13.46 18.61
N GLU A 71 -20.44 12.27 18.54
CA GLU A 71 -19.28 11.95 17.72
C GLU A 71 -19.68 11.22 16.44
N LEU A 72 -18.85 11.33 15.41
CA LEU A 72 -18.93 10.53 14.20
C LEU A 72 -17.69 9.66 14.11
N VAL A 73 -17.89 8.34 14.08
CA VAL A 73 -16.80 7.37 13.98
C VAL A 73 -16.71 6.90 12.53
N PHE A 74 -15.56 7.16 11.91
CA PHE A 74 -15.24 6.73 10.56
C PHE A 74 -14.42 5.44 10.63
N TYR A 75 -15.08 4.32 10.38
CA TYR A 75 -14.48 3.00 10.34
C TYR A 75 -13.76 2.79 9.01
N VAL A 76 -12.47 2.50 9.08
CA VAL A 76 -11.61 2.22 7.93
C VAL A 76 -10.93 0.87 8.11
N VAL A 77 -10.64 0.18 7.00
CA VAL A 77 -9.94 -1.11 7.01
C VAL A 77 -8.50 -0.91 6.53
N GLY A 78 -7.55 -1.63 7.14
CA GLY A 78 -6.15 -1.64 6.73
C GLY A 78 -5.28 -0.62 7.47
N GLN A 79 -5.21 0.62 6.97
CA GLN A 79 -4.29 1.64 7.48
C GLN A 79 -5.01 2.87 8.01
N GLU A 80 -4.51 3.44 9.11
CA GLU A 80 -5.01 4.70 9.66
C GLU A 80 -4.75 5.85 8.68
N PRO A 81 -5.77 6.65 8.31
CA PRO A 81 -5.58 7.77 7.40
C PRO A 81 -4.64 8.82 7.99
N SER A 82 -3.71 9.34 7.18
CA SER A 82 -2.82 10.45 7.56
C SER A 82 -3.52 11.82 7.65
N LEU A 83 -4.84 11.83 7.85
CA LEU A 83 -5.70 13.00 7.86
C LEU A 83 -5.98 13.45 9.30
N PRO A 84 -5.52 14.64 9.74
CA PRO A 84 -5.77 15.11 11.08
C PRO A 84 -7.27 15.31 11.35
N ALA A 85 -7.78 14.77 12.46
CA ALA A 85 -9.19 14.91 12.85
C ALA A 85 -9.64 16.38 12.96
N SER A 86 -8.73 17.29 13.29
CA SER A 86 -8.99 18.73 13.33
C SER A 86 -9.33 19.33 11.95
N LYS A 87 -8.67 18.88 10.89
CA LYS A 87 -8.93 19.31 9.51
C LYS A 87 -10.27 18.78 9.01
N LEU A 88 -10.58 17.52 9.30
CA LEU A 88 -11.88 16.95 8.98
C LEU A 88 -13.01 17.65 9.74
N LYS A 89 -12.80 17.97 11.02
CA LYS A 89 -13.76 18.73 11.83
C LYS A 89 -14.06 20.11 11.23
N SER A 90 -13.02 20.87 10.88
CA SER A 90 -13.20 22.17 10.21
C SER A 90 -13.94 22.03 8.89
N PHE A 91 -13.53 21.07 8.05
CA PHE A 91 -14.20 20.80 6.77
C PHE A 91 -15.69 20.48 6.93
N LEU A 92 -16.05 19.62 7.90
CA LEU A 92 -17.45 19.29 8.17
C LEU A 92 -18.23 20.51 8.68
N ALA A 93 -17.66 21.30 9.59
CA ALA A 93 -18.29 22.50 10.10
C ALA A 93 -18.52 23.54 9.00
N ASP A 94 -17.52 23.77 8.14
CA ASP A 94 -17.58 24.75 7.05
C ASP A 94 -18.54 24.29 5.93
N THR A 95 -18.59 22.99 5.63
CA THR A 95 -19.39 22.45 4.52
C THR A 95 -20.85 22.21 4.91
N THR A 96 -21.12 21.86 6.17
CA THR A 96 -22.46 21.40 6.61
C THR A 96 -23.12 22.31 7.65
N GLY A 97 -22.35 23.22 8.26
CA GLY A 97 -22.81 24.03 9.38
C GLY A 97 -23.03 23.25 10.70
N LEU A 98 -22.67 21.97 10.76
CA LEU A 98 -22.89 21.12 11.93
C LEU A 98 -21.60 20.97 12.76
N PRO A 99 -21.63 21.22 14.09
CA PRO A 99 -20.47 21.03 14.96
C PRO A 99 -20.29 19.56 15.34
N LEU A 100 -19.81 18.76 14.39
CA LEU A 100 -19.56 17.32 14.56
C LEU A 100 -18.14 17.05 15.08
N LYS A 101 -17.95 16.00 15.87
CA LYS A 101 -16.62 15.54 16.32
C LYS A 101 -16.24 14.25 15.57
N PRO A 102 -15.51 14.34 14.44
CA PRO A 102 -15.08 13.15 13.72
C PRO A 102 -13.90 12.47 14.42
N ARG A 103 -13.88 11.13 14.43
CA ARG A 103 -12.71 10.30 14.78
C ARG A 103 -12.60 9.12 13.81
N PHE A 104 -11.39 8.72 13.48
CA PHE A 104 -11.14 7.49 12.72
C PHE A 104 -10.98 6.31 13.67
N GLN A 105 -11.49 5.15 13.26
CA GLN A 105 -11.27 3.90 13.97
C GLN A 105 -10.87 2.82 12.97
N LEU A 106 -9.68 2.27 13.16
CA LEU A 106 -9.19 1.16 12.36
C LEU A 106 -9.88 -0.13 12.81
N VAL A 107 -10.49 -0.84 11.87
CA VAL A 107 -11.17 -2.13 12.10
C VAL A 107 -10.70 -3.17 11.11
N THR A 108 -10.78 -4.44 11.52
CA THR A 108 -10.52 -5.59 10.66
C THR A 108 -11.67 -5.84 9.69
N GLU A 109 -12.91 -5.56 10.11
CA GLU A 109 -14.12 -5.72 9.33
C GLU A 109 -15.03 -4.50 9.50
N LEU A 110 -15.63 -4.02 8.40
CA LEU A 110 -16.54 -2.88 8.44
C LEU A 110 -17.88 -3.27 9.07
N PRO A 111 -18.48 -2.40 9.91
CA PRO A 111 -19.83 -2.62 10.42
C PRO A 111 -20.81 -2.83 9.27
N ALA A 112 -21.67 -3.86 9.38
CA ALA A 112 -22.68 -4.12 8.38
C ALA A 112 -23.65 -2.93 8.27
N VAL A 113 -23.67 -2.31 7.10
CA VAL A 113 -24.65 -1.27 6.78
C VAL A 113 -25.96 -1.98 6.50
N ALA A 114 -26.98 -1.74 7.35
CA ALA A 114 -28.30 -2.31 7.13
C ALA A 114 -28.82 -1.85 5.77
N ALA A 115 -28.80 -2.76 4.79
CA ALA A 115 -29.46 -2.61 3.51
C ALA A 115 -30.96 -2.61 3.79
N GLY A 116 -31.48 -1.46 4.21
CA GLY A 116 -32.88 -1.35 4.59
C GLY A 116 -33.73 -1.76 3.41
N ASP A 117 -34.51 -2.83 3.61
CA ASP A 117 -35.61 -3.31 2.77
C ASP A 117 -36.51 -2.13 2.39
N GLU A 118 -36.16 -1.47 1.29
CA GLU A 118 -37.17 -0.83 0.46
C GLU A 118 -37.54 -1.86 -0.60
N PRO A 119 -38.83 -2.21 -0.74
CA PRO A 119 -39.27 -3.06 -1.83
C PRO A 119 -38.84 -2.39 -3.14
N ALA A 120 -38.18 -3.17 -4.00
CA ALA A 120 -37.89 -2.78 -5.36
C ALA A 120 -39.23 -2.49 -6.06
N ASP A 121 -39.57 -1.20 -6.15
CA ASP A 121 -40.78 -0.77 -6.85
C ASP A 121 -40.57 -0.97 -8.34
N ALA A 122 -41.03 -2.12 -8.81
CA ALA A 122 -41.08 -2.52 -10.19
C ALA A 122 -42.19 -1.73 -10.90
N LEU A 123 -41.87 -0.53 -11.38
CA LEU A 123 -42.69 0.17 -12.37
C LEU A 123 -42.22 -0.15 -13.79
N ALA A 124 -42.75 -1.28 -14.29
CA ALA A 124 -42.94 -1.50 -15.71
C ALA A 124 -44.30 -0.90 -16.14
N LYS A 125 -44.26 0.06 -17.08
CA LYS A 125 -45.31 0.46 -18.07
C LYS A 125 -44.80 1.76 -18.72
N GLY A 126 -44.66 1.93 -20.02
CA GLY A 126 -44.99 1.13 -21.21
C GLY A 126 -44.31 1.78 -22.44
N PRO A 127 -44.57 1.28 -23.67
CA PRO A 127 -43.86 1.71 -24.87
C PRO A 127 -44.41 3.06 -25.36
N LEU A 128 -43.58 4.10 -25.31
CA LEU A 128 -43.80 5.34 -26.04
C LEU A 128 -42.98 5.28 -27.34
N ALA A 129 -43.71 5.34 -28.45
CA ALA A 129 -43.15 5.57 -29.78
C ALA A 129 -42.38 6.90 -29.77
N ALA A 130 -41.05 6.81 -29.93
CA ALA A 130 -40.19 7.97 -30.10
C ALA A 130 -40.09 8.30 -31.59
N SER A 131 -40.60 9.48 -31.96
CA SER A 131 -40.25 10.17 -33.20
C SER A 131 -38.73 10.35 -33.25
N ALA A 132 -38.13 9.97 -34.38
CA ALA A 132 -36.70 10.12 -34.64
C ALA A 132 -36.28 11.61 -34.57
N PRO A 133 -35.31 11.98 -33.71
CA PRO A 133 -34.66 13.27 -33.79
C PRO A 133 -33.74 13.35 -35.02
N PRO A 134 -33.57 14.54 -35.63
CA PRO A 134 -32.65 14.74 -36.73
C PRO A 134 -31.21 14.42 -36.31
N PRO A 135 -30.38 13.89 -37.23
CA PRO A 135 -29.02 13.48 -36.93
C PRO A 135 -28.21 14.66 -36.37
N PRO A 136 -27.47 14.48 -35.26
CA PRO A 136 -26.59 15.51 -34.74
C PRO A 136 -25.50 15.83 -35.80
N PRO A 137 -25.07 17.10 -35.91
CA PRO A 137 -23.96 17.48 -36.75
C PRO A 137 -22.72 16.68 -36.35
N VAL A 138 -22.07 16.10 -37.35
CA VAL A 138 -20.85 15.29 -37.24
C VAL A 138 -19.82 16.12 -36.48
N SER A 139 -19.49 15.68 -35.26
CA SER A 139 -18.46 16.35 -34.47
C SER A 139 -17.12 16.18 -35.19
N PRO A 140 -16.31 17.24 -35.33
CA PRO A 140 -14.99 17.13 -35.94
C PRO A 140 -14.15 16.06 -35.20
N PRO A 141 -13.33 15.29 -35.94
CA PRO A 141 -12.54 14.20 -35.36
C PRO A 141 -11.73 14.72 -34.17
N PRO A 142 -11.73 14.01 -33.02
CA PRO A 142 -10.94 14.41 -31.87
C PRO A 142 -9.47 14.55 -32.29
N PRO A 143 -8.78 15.61 -31.83
CA PRO A 143 -7.35 15.77 -32.09
C PRO A 143 -6.62 14.49 -31.63
N PRO A 144 -5.60 14.03 -32.37
CA PRO A 144 -4.89 12.80 -32.05
C PRO A 144 -4.41 12.85 -30.61
N ALA A 145 -4.84 11.87 -29.81
CA ALA A 145 -4.37 11.70 -28.45
C ALA A 145 -2.83 11.68 -28.48
N GLY A 146 -2.21 12.59 -27.74
CA GLY A 146 -0.77 12.53 -27.53
C GLY A 146 -0.39 11.15 -26.98
N PRO A 147 0.84 10.68 -27.23
CA PRO A 147 1.28 9.39 -26.73
C PRO A 147 1.02 9.31 -25.23
N ALA A 148 0.21 8.32 -24.83
CA ALA A 148 -0.11 8.09 -23.43
C ALA A 148 1.21 7.87 -22.67
N ALA A 149 1.37 8.54 -21.53
CA ALA A 149 2.53 8.34 -20.67
C ALA A 149 2.63 6.86 -20.27
N ASP A 150 3.86 6.32 -20.26
CA ASP A 150 4.09 4.93 -19.87
C ASP A 150 3.75 4.76 -18.37
N PRO A 151 2.76 3.93 -18.00
CA PRO A 151 2.38 3.71 -16.60
C PRO A 151 3.53 3.13 -15.76
N ARG A 152 4.57 2.53 -16.38
CA ARG A 152 5.76 2.05 -15.69
C ARG A 152 6.60 3.20 -15.11
N LEU A 153 6.74 4.30 -15.86
CA LEU A 153 7.50 5.48 -15.41
C LEU A 153 6.82 6.19 -14.23
N GLU A 154 5.48 6.27 -14.25
CA GLU A 154 4.72 6.83 -13.13
C GLU A 154 4.93 6.02 -11.84
N ARG A 155 4.96 4.69 -11.96
CA ARG A 155 5.24 3.79 -10.82
C ARG A 155 6.66 3.93 -10.31
N LEU A 156 7.66 3.96 -11.19
CA LEU A 156 9.06 4.18 -10.81
C LEU A 156 9.24 5.55 -10.11
N ALA A 157 8.52 6.58 -10.55
CA ALA A 157 8.54 7.89 -9.91
C ALA A 157 7.92 7.86 -8.49
N ALA A 158 6.88 7.06 -8.27
CA ALA A 158 6.29 6.85 -6.94
C ALA A 158 7.25 6.08 -6.01
N LEU A 159 7.92 5.03 -6.51
CA LEU A 159 8.95 4.30 -5.76
C LEU A 159 10.15 5.20 -5.41
N PHE A 160 10.61 6.02 -6.36
CA PHE A 160 11.67 6.98 -6.07
C PHE A 160 11.28 7.97 -4.97
N HIS A 161 10.03 8.45 -4.97
CA HIS A 161 9.53 9.32 -3.89
C HIS A 161 9.47 8.63 -2.54
N SER A 162 9.10 7.34 -2.49
CA SER A 162 9.03 6.61 -1.22
C SER A 162 10.42 6.36 -0.60
N LEU A 163 11.49 6.39 -1.41
CA LEU A 163 12.88 6.28 -0.94
C LEU A 163 13.46 7.58 -0.36
N ALA A 164 12.79 8.73 -0.54
CA ALA A 164 13.25 10.02 -0.03
C ALA A 164 13.67 10.03 1.46
N PRO A 165 12.90 9.49 2.43
CA PRO A 165 13.32 9.42 3.82
C PRO A 165 14.57 8.57 4.04
N THR A 166 14.71 7.46 3.32
CA THR A 166 15.87 6.56 3.41
C THR A 166 17.13 7.22 2.85
N ILE A 167 17.00 7.96 1.75
CA ILE A 167 18.08 8.77 1.17
C ILE A 167 18.55 9.84 2.18
N GLN A 168 17.62 10.54 2.82
CA GLN A 168 17.95 11.54 3.85
C GLN A 168 18.66 10.92 5.05
N GLN A 169 18.20 9.76 5.52
CA GLN A 169 18.84 9.02 6.60
C GLN A 169 20.26 8.59 6.23
N ALA A 170 20.48 8.08 5.03
CA ALA A 170 21.82 7.68 4.58
C ALA A 170 22.78 8.87 4.45
N ILE A 171 22.29 10.02 3.96
CA ILE A 171 23.09 11.26 3.92
C ILE A 171 23.47 11.73 5.33
N ALA A 172 22.53 11.65 6.28
CA ALA A 172 22.79 12.01 7.67
C ALA A 172 23.79 11.05 8.34
N ALA A 173 23.69 9.75 8.06
CA ALA A 173 24.58 8.72 8.60
C ALA A 173 25.99 8.76 7.99
N GLN A 174 26.12 9.14 6.71
CA GLN A 174 27.40 9.20 6.01
C GLN A 174 27.59 10.51 5.24
N PRO A 175 27.91 11.63 5.93
CA PRO A 175 28.10 12.93 5.28
C PRO A 175 29.17 12.92 4.20
N ALA A 176 30.20 12.09 4.34
CA ALA A 176 31.30 11.94 3.37
C ALA A 176 30.86 11.37 2.00
N ARG A 177 29.76 10.60 1.96
CA ARG A 177 29.22 10.01 0.71
C ARG A 177 27.96 10.74 0.20
N LYS A 178 27.64 11.90 0.78
CA LYS A 178 26.48 12.72 0.39
C LYS A 178 26.45 13.00 -1.12
N GLU A 179 27.58 13.38 -1.72
CA GLU A 179 27.63 13.72 -3.15
C GLU A 179 27.31 12.52 -4.03
N GLU A 180 27.82 11.34 -3.69
CA GLU A 180 27.56 10.09 -4.41
C GLU A 180 26.07 9.70 -4.34
N ILE A 181 25.46 9.76 -3.15
CA ILE A 181 24.03 9.44 -2.95
C ILE A 181 23.15 10.42 -3.74
N LEU A 182 23.46 11.71 -3.69
CA LEU A 182 22.71 12.74 -4.41
C LEU A 182 22.89 12.60 -5.94
N ALA A 183 24.08 12.23 -6.41
CA ALA A 183 24.33 11.96 -7.83
C ALA A 183 23.51 10.76 -8.33
N ALA A 184 23.47 9.66 -7.58
CA ALA A 184 22.64 8.50 -7.90
C ALA A 184 21.14 8.86 -7.94
N ALA A 185 20.66 9.62 -6.95
CA ALA A 185 19.28 10.09 -6.91
C ALA A 185 18.94 11.05 -8.08
N ALA A 186 19.88 11.93 -8.46
CA ALA A 186 19.72 12.82 -9.61
C ALA A 186 19.65 12.04 -10.93
N ARG A 187 20.45 10.98 -11.09
CA ARG A 187 20.42 10.10 -12.27
C ARG A 187 19.06 9.41 -12.43
N VAL A 188 18.49 8.88 -11.34
CA VAL A 188 17.13 8.31 -11.36
C VAL A 188 16.12 9.36 -11.81
N LYS A 189 16.16 10.56 -11.21
CA LYS A 189 15.25 11.66 -11.59
C LYS A 189 15.37 12.06 -13.06
N GLN A 190 16.58 12.06 -13.62
CA GLN A 190 16.81 12.34 -15.04
C GLN A 190 16.20 11.26 -15.93
N LEU A 191 16.38 9.97 -15.58
CA LEU A 191 15.87 8.84 -16.36
C LEU A 191 14.34 8.72 -16.29
N LEU A 192 13.72 9.11 -15.17
CA LEU A 192 12.26 9.22 -15.06
C LEU A 192 11.64 10.26 -16.01
N GLY A 193 12.44 11.21 -16.51
CA GLY A 193 12.03 12.18 -17.54
C GLY A 193 12.19 11.67 -18.97
N GLN A 194 12.74 10.47 -19.16
CA GLN A 194 12.97 9.85 -20.47
C GLN A 194 11.99 8.69 -20.67
N PRO A 195 11.66 8.32 -21.92
CA PRO A 195 10.77 7.19 -22.21
C PRO A 195 11.43 5.81 -21.98
N ASP A 196 12.54 5.74 -21.24
CA ASP A 196 13.30 4.51 -21.00
C ASP A 196 13.09 4.02 -19.56
N ALA A 197 12.01 3.25 -19.38
CA ALA A 197 11.64 2.67 -18.09
C ALA A 197 12.67 1.66 -17.57
N ALA A 198 13.38 0.95 -18.46
CA ALA A 198 14.37 -0.05 -18.09
C ALA A 198 15.60 0.62 -17.46
N ALA A 199 16.15 1.64 -18.11
CA ALA A 199 17.28 2.39 -17.56
C ALA A 199 16.91 3.08 -16.23
N ALA A 200 15.69 3.63 -16.12
CA ALA A 200 15.20 4.23 -14.88
C ALA A 200 15.09 3.22 -13.73
N HIS A 201 14.65 1.99 -14.03
CA HIS A 201 14.59 0.89 -13.06
C HIS A 201 15.99 0.47 -12.60
N ASP A 202 16.93 0.25 -13.52
CA ASP A 202 18.31 -0.13 -13.18
C ASP A 202 18.98 0.91 -12.29
N ALA A 203 18.80 2.19 -12.60
CA ALA A 203 19.32 3.28 -11.78
C ALA A 203 18.68 3.32 -10.39
N LEU A 204 17.39 2.98 -10.27
CA LEU A 204 16.69 2.90 -9.00
C LEU A 204 17.22 1.73 -8.14
N LEU A 205 17.53 0.59 -8.77
CA LEU A 205 18.18 -0.54 -8.10
C LEU A 205 19.60 -0.19 -7.63
N GLU A 206 20.36 0.51 -8.47
CA GLU A 206 21.71 0.99 -8.13
C GLU A 206 21.66 1.96 -6.92
N LEU A 207 20.75 2.94 -6.95
CA LEU A 207 20.52 3.85 -5.83
C LEU A 207 20.14 3.09 -4.56
N SER A 208 19.23 2.13 -4.66
CA SER A 208 18.80 1.30 -3.52
C SER A 208 19.98 0.53 -2.93
N ARG A 209 20.82 -0.08 -3.77
CA ARG A 209 22.06 -0.74 -3.34
C ARG A 209 23.04 0.21 -2.67
N THR A 210 23.24 1.41 -3.21
CA THR A 210 24.10 2.43 -2.61
C THR A 210 23.60 2.82 -1.23
N VAL A 211 22.33 3.19 -1.11
CA VAL A 211 21.71 3.61 0.16
C VAL A 211 21.70 2.49 1.21
N GLN A 212 21.48 1.23 0.79
CA GLN A 212 21.53 0.06 1.68
C GLN A 212 22.97 -0.34 2.08
N GLY A 213 23.91 -0.35 1.14
CA GLY A 213 25.33 -0.65 1.40
C GLY A 213 25.98 0.38 2.32
N LEU A 214 25.45 1.61 2.33
CA LEU A 214 25.82 2.66 3.27
C LEU A 214 25.25 2.40 4.68
N ALA A 215 24.08 1.81 4.81
CA ALA A 215 23.59 1.38 6.13
C ALA A 215 24.46 0.26 6.71
N ALA A 216 25.02 -0.61 5.86
CA ALA A 216 25.93 -1.68 6.27
C ALA A 216 27.37 -1.22 6.56
N THR A 217 27.82 -0.11 5.98
CA THR A 217 29.19 0.42 6.13
C THR A 217 29.29 1.67 7.00
N ALA A 218 28.16 2.20 7.49
CA ALA A 218 28.21 3.19 8.55
C ALA A 218 29.00 2.55 9.70
N PRO A 219 29.98 3.25 10.31
CA PRO A 219 30.58 2.76 11.53
C PRO A 219 29.43 2.67 12.53
N THR A 220 28.88 1.47 12.68
CA THR A 220 28.26 1.04 13.91
C THR A 220 29.30 1.35 14.95
N ALA A 221 29.16 2.51 15.61
CA ALA A 221 29.79 2.73 16.89
C ALA A 221 29.57 1.42 17.62
N PRO A 222 30.64 0.71 18.05
CA PRO A 222 30.53 -0.66 18.50
C PRO A 222 29.43 -0.73 19.57
N LEU A 223 28.24 -1.14 19.16
CA LEU A 223 27.30 -1.79 20.03
C LEU A 223 28.08 -3.03 20.41
N ASP A 224 28.49 -3.16 21.66
CA ASP A 224 29.43 -4.18 22.20
C ASP A 224 28.98 -5.65 21.94
N GLY A 225 28.57 -6.03 20.73
CA GLY A 225 27.82 -7.25 20.42
C GLY A 225 26.51 -7.38 21.22
N LYS A 226 26.03 -6.29 21.84
CA LYS A 226 24.91 -6.33 22.77
C LYS A 226 23.58 -6.33 22.01
N LEU A 227 22.77 -7.33 22.30
CA LEU A 227 21.36 -7.43 21.91
C LEU A 227 20.61 -6.12 22.20
N SER A 228 19.98 -5.54 21.18
CA SER A 228 19.10 -4.37 21.33
C SER A 228 17.63 -4.81 21.37
N VAL A 229 17.06 -4.90 22.56
CA VAL A 229 15.65 -5.31 22.76
C VAL A 229 14.68 -4.39 22.03
N ALA A 230 14.93 -3.08 22.03
CA ALA A 230 14.09 -2.10 21.34
C ALA A 230 14.16 -2.24 19.81
N ALA A 231 15.36 -2.42 19.25
CA ALA A 231 15.51 -2.66 17.82
C ALA A 231 14.86 -3.99 17.41
N LEU A 232 15.05 -5.05 18.22
CA LEU A 232 14.46 -6.36 17.95
C LEU A 232 12.93 -6.32 17.98
N GLY A 233 12.34 -5.57 18.92
CA GLY A 233 10.89 -5.37 19.00
C GLY A 233 10.33 -4.70 17.74
N LYS A 234 11.02 -3.66 17.25
CA LYS A 234 10.66 -3.01 15.98
C LYS A 234 10.82 -3.96 14.79
N SER A 235 11.97 -4.62 14.66
CA SER A 235 12.26 -5.53 13.55
C SER A 235 11.29 -6.72 13.49
N ARG A 236 10.78 -7.20 14.63
CA ARG A 236 9.73 -8.24 14.67
C ARG A 236 8.43 -7.79 13.99
N VAL A 237 7.95 -6.58 14.27
CA VAL A 237 6.71 -6.06 13.68
C VAL A 237 6.90 -5.85 12.17
N GLU A 238 8.03 -5.26 11.79
CA GLU A 238 8.35 -5.03 10.37
C GLU A 238 8.57 -6.34 9.60
N TRP A 239 9.13 -7.37 10.25
CA TRP A 239 9.25 -8.72 9.68
C TRP A 239 7.90 -9.29 9.29
N LEU A 240 6.89 -9.22 10.18
CA LEU A 240 5.54 -9.71 9.88
C LEU A 240 4.96 -9.02 8.66
N THR A 241 5.11 -7.70 8.56
CA THR A 241 4.65 -6.92 7.39
C THR A 241 5.34 -7.37 6.11
N VAL A 242 6.68 -7.43 6.11
CA VAL A 242 7.48 -7.84 4.93
C VAL A 242 7.16 -9.26 4.50
N ARG A 243 7.11 -10.20 5.45
CA ARG A 243 6.79 -11.61 5.20
C ARG A 243 5.40 -11.76 4.61
N ASN A 244 4.39 -11.14 5.21
CA ASN A 244 3.01 -11.27 4.75
C ASN A 244 2.83 -10.66 3.34
N GLN A 245 3.51 -9.54 3.06
CA GLN A 245 3.52 -8.96 1.72
C GLN A 245 4.16 -9.91 0.69
N ALA A 246 5.32 -10.47 1.01
CA ALA A 246 6.01 -11.42 0.16
C ALA A 246 5.14 -12.67 -0.14
N LEU A 247 4.45 -13.22 0.86
CA LEU A 247 3.53 -14.35 0.68
C LEU A 247 2.33 -13.97 -0.21
N ALA A 248 1.74 -12.79 -0.01
CA ALA A 248 0.64 -12.32 -0.84
C ALA A 248 1.05 -12.10 -2.30
N ASP A 249 2.26 -11.57 -2.51
CA ASP A 249 2.82 -11.36 -3.84
C ASP A 249 3.14 -12.69 -4.54
N MET A 250 3.76 -13.65 -3.84
CA MET A 250 3.97 -15.01 -4.38
C MET A 250 2.64 -15.69 -4.75
N GLN A 251 1.59 -15.52 -3.94
CA GLN A 251 0.26 -16.05 -4.26
C GLN A 251 -0.32 -15.38 -5.52
N ARG A 252 -0.17 -14.05 -5.66
CA ARG A 252 -0.58 -13.33 -6.88
C ARG A 252 0.17 -13.83 -8.11
N LEU A 253 1.47 -14.10 -8.00
CA LEU A 253 2.25 -14.67 -9.09
C LEU A 253 1.73 -16.06 -9.50
N LYS A 254 1.44 -16.93 -8.54
CA LYS A 254 0.88 -18.26 -8.83
C LYS A 254 -0.43 -18.15 -9.60
N GLU A 255 -1.32 -17.25 -9.18
CA GLU A 255 -2.60 -17.01 -9.84
C GLU A 255 -2.41 -16.48 -11.26
N ALA A 256 -1.50 -15.53 -11.46
CA ALA A 256 -1.20 -14.96 -12.77
C ALA A 256 -0.63 -16.02 -13.74
N ILE A 257 0.34 -16.82 -13.29
CA ILE A 257 0.90 -17.91 -14.10
C ILE A 257 -0.18 -18.96 -14.40
N ALA A 258 -0.97 -19.39 -13.40
CA ALA A 258 -2.02 -20.38 -13.63
C ALA A 258 -3.07 -19.89 -14.63
N GLN A 259 -3.38 -18.58 -14.63
CA GLN A 259 -4.29 -17.97 -15.58
C GLN A 259 -3.70 -17.89 -17.00
N GLU A 260 -2.43 -17.51 -17.13
CA GLU A 260 -1.76 -17.36 -18.43
C GLU A 260 -1.66 -18.70 -19.19
N PHE A 261 -1.45 -19.80 -18.46
CA PHE A 261 -1.26 -21.13 -19.03
C PHE A 261 -2.51 -22.02 -18.90
N ALA A 262 -3.68 -21.46 -18.58
CA ALA A 262 -4.90 -22.23 -18.31
C ALA A 262 -5.32 -23.14 -19.47
N ASP A 263 -5.07 -22.71 -20.71
CA ASP A 263 -5.44 -23.43 -21.93
C ASP A 263 -4.31 -24.29 -22.52
N ASP A 264 -3.10 -24.26 -21.93
CA ASP A 264 -1.93 -25.02 -22.41
C ASP A 264 -1.85 -26.40 -21.73
N VAL A 265 -2.55 -27.36 -22.33
CA VAL A 265 -2.61 -28.75 -21.84
C VAL A 265 -1.25 -29.44 -21.92
N GLU A 266 -0.37 -29.06 -22.86
CA GLU A 266 0.95 -29.67 -23.03
C GLU A 266 1.88 -29.29 -21.87
N GLN A 267 1.74 -28.07 -21.34
CA GLN A 267 2.56 -27.57 -20.23
C GLN A 267 1.97 -27.84 -18.84
N ALA A 268 0.74 -28.31 -18.73
CA ALA A 268 0.01 -28.46 -17.46
C ALA A 268 0.79 -29.21 -16.38
N ALA A 269 1.50 -30.28 -16.73
CA ALA A 269 2.29 -31.07 -15.76
C ALA A 269 3.53 -30.31 -15.24
N ALA A 270 4.25 -29.62 -16.13
CA ALA A 270 5.40 -28.81 -15.76
C ALA A 270 4.98 -27.61 -14.90
N LEU A 271 3.88 -26.96 -15.28
CA LEU A 271 3.28 -25.86 -14.53
C LEU A 271 2.89 -26.30 -13.11
N ALA A 272 2.20 -27.43 -12.97
CA ALA A 272 1.82 -27.96 -11.66
C ALA A 272 3.06 -28.18 -10.76
N SER A 273 4.15 -28.71 -11.32
CA SER A 273 5.41 -28.89 -10.58
C SER A 273 6.06 -27.56 -10.17
N ALA A 274 6.02 -26.55 -11.03
CA ALA A 274 6.54 -25.22 -10.75
C ALA A 274 5.73 -24.53 -9.63
N LEU A 275 4.40 -24.58 -9.71
CA LEU A 275 3.51 -24.03 -8.68
C LEU A 275 3.70 -24.74 -7.33
N ALA A 276 3.90 -26.06 -7.33
CA ALA A 276 4.23 -26.82 -6.13
C ALA A 276 5.58 -26.42 -5.52
N THR A 277 6.56 -26.05 -6.35
CA THR A 277 7.84 -25.51 -5.88
C THR A 277 7.63 -24.17 -5.17
N LEU A 278 6.82 -23.27 -5.75
CA LEU A 278 6.47 -22.00 -5.10
C LEU A 278 5.74 -22.21 -3.77
N ASP A 279 4.83 -23.18 -3.68
CA ASP A 279 4.17 -23.55 -2.42
C ASP A 279 5.18 -23.99 -1.34
N GLY A 280 6.15 -24.81 -1.72
CA GLY A 280 7.23 -25.23 -0.82
C GLY A 280 8.08 -24.05 -0.32
N LEU A 281 8.37 -23.08 -1.19
CA LEU A 281 9.09 -21.86 -0.82
C LEU A 281 8.26 -21.00 0.14
N MET A 282 6.96 -20.80 -0.14
CA MET A 282 6.04 -20.05 0.73
C MET A 282 5.96 -20.65 2.14
N GLN A 283 5.83 -21.98 2.25
CA GLN A 283 5.82 -22.67 3.55
C GLN A 283 7.12 -22.49 4.33
N ARG A 284 8.27 -22.42 3.64
CA ARG A 284 9.59 -22.19 4.26
C ARG A 284 9.83 -20.72 4.63
N ILE A 285 9.14 -19.76 4.01
CA ILE A 285 9.16 -18.35 4.43
C ILE A 285 8.28 -18.14 5.67
N ASP A 286 7.20 -18.92 5.81
CA ASP A 286 6.29 -18.86 6.96
C ASP A 286 6.87 -19.47 8.26
N VAL A 287 8.19 -19.64 8.31
CA VAL A 287 8.90 -20.14 9.47
C VAL A 287 8.68 -19.27 10.71
N ARG A 288 8.82 -19.91 11.88
CA ARG A 288 8.56 -19.45 13.25
C ARG A 288 9.40 -18.27 13.73
N LEU A 289 10.10 -17.54 12.86
CA LEU A 289 11.00 -16.45 13.24
C LEU A 289 10.29 -15.41 14.11
N ALA A 290 9.03 -15.06 13.81
CA ALA A 290 8.27 -14.10 14.61
C ALA A 290 8.01 -14.56 16.05
N ASP A 291 7.77 -15.86 16.25
CA ASP A 291 7.57 -16.47 17.58
C ASP A 291 8.88 -16.55 18.35
N GLU A 292 9.97 -16.90 17.66
CA GLU A 292 11.30 -16.97 18.26
C GLU A 292 11.81 -15.59 18.69
N LEU A 293 11.57 -14.56 17.88
CA LEU A 293 11.84 -13.17 18.24
C LEU A 293 11.00 -12.73 19.45
N ASP A 294 9.73 -13.12 19.51
CA ASP A 294 8.88 -12.84 20.67
C ASP A 294 9.40 -13.52 21.95
N ALA A 295 9.84 -14.78 21.83
CA ALA A 295 10.46 -15.51 22.94
C ALA A 295 11.72 -14.79 23.47
N VAL A 296 12.59 -14.28 22.58
CA VAL A 296 13.77 -13.49 22.99
C VAL A 296 13.37 -12.20 23.73
N LEU A 297 12.34 -11.51 23.24
CA LEU A 297 11.87 -10.25 23.82
C LEU A 297 11.28 -10.44 25.23
N ASN A 298 10.57 -11.56 25.44
CA ASN A 298 9.90 -11.88 26.70
C ASN A 298 10.80 -12.61 27.71
N ALA A 299 11.95 -13.13 27.28
CA ALA A 299 12.88 -13.84 28.15
C ALA A 299 13.72 -12.89 29.03
N ASP A 300 14.03 -13.35 30.24
CA ASP A 300 15.01 -12.71 31.13
C ASP A 300 16.43 -12.77 30.54
N ALA A 301 17.29 -11.85 30.97
CA ALA A 301 18.66 -11.73 30.43
C ALA A 301 19.46 -13.04 30.45
N ALA A 302 19.28 -13.88 31.48
CA ALA A 302 19.97 -15.17 31.62
C ALA A 302 19.45 -16.24 30.63
N ALA A 303 18.19 -16.14 30.19
CA ALA A 303 17.55 -17.11 29.29
C ALA A 303 17.68 -16.74 27.79
N ARG A 304 18.08 -15.51 27.47
CA ARG A 304 18.22 -15.03 26.09
C ARG A 304 19.30 -15.71 25.24
N PRO A 305 20.51 -16.05 25.74
CA PRO A 305 21.57 -16.59 24.90
C PRO A 305 21.16 -17.82 24.05
N PRO A 306 20.51 -18.88 24.60
CA PRO A 306 20.08 -20.00 23.78
C PRO A 306 18.98 -19.63 22.77
N LEU A 307 18.07 -18.71 23.11
CA LEU A 307 17.02 -18.23 22.20
C LEU A 307 17.60 -17.41 21.05
N VAL A 308 18.60 -16.56 21.32
CA VAL A 308 19.32 -15.80 20.28
C VAL A 308 20.07 -16.75 19.34
N ALA A 309 20.69 -17.81 19.87
CA ALA A 309 21.34 -18.83 19.05
C ALA A 309 20.33 -19.55 18.13
N GLN A 310 19.14 -19.85 18.64
CA GLN A 310 18.06 -20.42 17.84
C GLN A 310 17.61 -19.47 16.73
N VAL A 311 17.33 -18.20 17.04
CA VAL A 311 16.95 -17.19 16.04
C VAL A 311 18.04 -17.07 14.95
N ARG A 312 19.32 -17.06 15.32
CA ARG A 312 20.42 -17.01 14.35
C ARG A 312 20.45 -18.22 13.43
N ALA A 313 20.15 -19.42 13.93
CA ALA A 313 20.03 -20.60 13.09
C ALA A 313 18.88 -20.46 12.09
N THR A 314 17.73 -19.95 12.53
CA THR A 314 16.58 -19.64 11.66
C THR A 314 16.91 -18.59 10.61
N LEU A 315 17.60 -17.51 10.97
CA LEU A 315 18.08 -16.50 10.02
C LEU A 315 19.01 -17.11 8.96
N ALA A 316 19.93 -17.99 9.36
CA ALA A 316 20.82 -18.67 8.42
C ALA A 316 20.04 -19.58 7.44
N GLN A 317 19.01 -20.28 7.91
CA GLN A 317 18.14 -21.08 7.04
C GLN A 317 17.37 -20.22 6.04
N LEU A 318 16.85 -19.06 6.47
CA LEU A 318 16.16 -18.12 5.60
C LEU A 318 17.11 -17.46 4.60
N HIS A 319 18.34 -17.13 5.00
CA HIS A 319 19.36 -16.66 4.06
C HIS A 319 19.72 -17.71 3.02
N ALA A 320 19.86 -18.97 3.42
CA ALA A 320 20.11 -20.07 2.49
C ALA A 320 18.93 -20.28 1.52
N LEU A 321 17.69 -20.15 2.01
CA LEU A 321 16.49 -20.15 1.16
C LEU A 321 16.52 -19.02 0.14
N LEU A 322 16.89 -17.80 0.55
CA LEU A 322 16.97 -16.63 -0.35
C LEU A 322 18.15 -16.68 -1.31
N ALA A 323 19.09 -17.60 -1.12
CA ALA A 323 20.17 -17.86 -2.08
C ALA A 323 19.74 -18.86 -3.18
N ASP A 324 18.56 -19.46 -3.06
CA ASP A 324 17.98 -20.30 -4.12
C ASP A 324 17.78 -19.47 -5.39
N PRO A 325 18.24 -19.95 -6.57
CA PRO A 325 18.07 -19.24 -7.84
C PRO A 325 16.61 -18.86 -8.12
N VAL A 326 15.64 -19.73 -7.78
CA VAL A 326 14.22 -19.45 -7.99
C VAL A 326 13.80 -18.20 -7.23
N MET A 327 14.27 -18.02 -5.99
CA MET A 327 13.95 -16.83 -5.19
C MET A 327 14.52 -15.53 -5.80
N ALA A 328 15.63 -15.59 -6.53
CA ALA A 328 16.19 -14.44 -7.21
C ALA A 328 15.34 -14.02 -8.42
N GLU A 329 14.80 -15.00 -9.16
CA GLU A 329 13.96 -14.77 -10.34
C GLU A 329 12.55 -14.27 -10.00
N LEU A 330 12.11 -14.36 -8.73
CA LEU A 330 10.81 -13.82 -8.32
C LEU A 330 10.76 -12.30 -8.38
N ASP A 331 11.88 -11.64 -8.07
CA ASP A 331 11.97 -10.18 -8.05
C ASP A 331 12.05 -9.65 -9.48
N GLY A 332 11.05 -8.86 -9.91
CA GLY A 332 11.03 -8.29 -11.25
C GLY A 332 10.78 -9.30 -12.38
N ASN A 333 10.09 -10.41 -12.08
CA ASN A 333 9.73 -11.45 -13.05
C ASN A 333 8.86 -10.92 -14.21
N GLU A 334 8.82 -11.63 -15.33
CA GLU A 334 8.13 -11.19 -16.55
C GLU A 334 6.60 -11.09 -16.41
N VAL A 335 6.00 -11.89 -15.53
CA VAL A 335 4.54 -11.96 -15.33
C VAL A 335 4.05 -10.80 -14.46
N LEU A 336 4.79 -10.49 -13.40
CA LEU A 336 4.54 -9.39 -12.47
C LEU A 336 5.84 -8.59 -12.23
N PRO A 337 6.24 -7.70 -13.16
CA PRO A 337 7.52 -6.98 -13.11
C PRO A 337 7.68 -6.06 -11.89
N GLU A 338 6.59 -5.67 -11.25
CA GLU A 338 6.62 -4.88 -10.01
C GLU A 338 6.83 -5.69 -8.73
N MET A 339 6.78 -7.03 -8.83
CA MET A 339 6.81 -7.90 -7.67
C MET A 339 8.21 -7.93 -7.05
N LEU A 340 8.28 -7.75 -5.73
CA LEU A 340 9.51 -7.84 -4.94
C LEU A 340 9.27 -8.73 -3.71
N VAL A 341 9.87 -9.92 -3.72
CA VAL A 341 9.76 -10.94 -2.68
C VAL A 341 11.08 -11.07 -1.93
N ALA A 342 12.18 -11.36 -2.63
CA ALA A 342 13.43 -11.77 -1.99
C ALA A 342 14.24 -10.58 -1.45
N ALA A 343 14.32 -9.46 -2.18
CA ALA A 343 15.07 -8.29 -1.74
C ALA A 343 14.54 -7.68 -0.42
N PRO A 344 13.23 -7.44 -0.22
CA PRO A 344 12.71 -6.93 1.05
C PRO A 344 12.96 -7.88 2.23
N ILE A 345 12.78 -9.19 2.03
CA ILE A 345 13.06 -10.20 3.05
C ILE A 345 14.55 -10.15 3.43
N ARG A 346 15.48 -10.20 2.46
CA ARG A 346 16.93 -10.14 2.72
C ARG A 346 17.31 -8.91 3.55
N ALA A 347 16.83 -7.73 3.16
CA ALA A 347 17.09 -6.50 3.89
C ALA A 347 16.62 -6.60 5.35
N LYS A 348 15.42 -7.15 5.58
CA LYS A 348 14.87 -7.29 6.92
C LYS A 348 15.65 -8.30 7.77
N LEU A 349 16.10 -9.41 7.20
CA LEU A 349 16.92 -10.39 7.93
C LEU A 349 18.26 -9.79 8.39
N VAL A 350 18.88 -8.94 7.57
CA VAL A 350 20.10 -8.20 7.95
C VAL A 350 19.85 -7.29 9.15
N GLU A 351 18.74 -6.55 9.14
CA GLU A 351 18.36 -5.69 10.27
C GLU A 351 18.10 -6.48 11.55
N ILE A 352 17.42 -7.63 11.45
CA ILE A 352 17.18 -8.52 12.59
C ILE A 352 18.52 -9.05 13.12
N SER A 353 19.43 -9.47 12.25
CA SER A 353 20.77 -9.93 12.64
C SER A 353 21.51 -8.84 13.41
N ALA A 354 21.54 -7.61 12.89
CA ALA A 354 22.14 -6.46 13.55
C ALA A 354 21.51 -6.19 14.94
N ALA A 355 20.18 -6.30 15.06
CA ALA A 355 19.49 -6.15 16.34
C ALA A 355 19.87 -7.23 17.37
N LEU A 356 20.27 -8.42 16.92
CA LEU A 356 20.80 -9.51 17.75
C LEU A 356 22.29 -9.35 18.11
N GLY A 357 22.92 -8.24 17.70
CA GLY A 357 24.33 -7.94 18.00
C GLY A 357 25.33 -8.79 17.21
N SER A 358 25.00 -9.17 15.97
CA SER A 358 25.92 -9.84 15.04
C SER A 358 26.78 -8.87 14.25
#